data_AF-F0ZHU0-F1
#
_entry.id   AF-F0ZHU0-F1
#
_cell.length_a   1.000
_cell.length_b   1.000
_cell.length_c   1.000
_cell.angle_alpha   90.00
_cell.angle_beta   90.00
_cell.angle_gamma   90.00
#
_symmetry.space_group_name_H-M   'P 1'
#
loop_
_entity.id
_entity.type
_entity.pdbx_description
1 polymer ?
#
loop_
_entity_poly.entity_id
_entity_poly.type
_entity_poly.pdbx_seq_one_letter_code
_entity_poly.pdbx_strand_id
1 'polypeptide(L)'
;MYDATTDKLIYYIKENVKWSLHRAYEIFDDQKQLVCTVKSTSLLKAKFDIEMNGLDSNGEAEKYEVKGNFSALHFELLNDKLQIGKVEKKIVWWGEAYILDIHDSFNPALFTAMVVIIDSFIGGNKNSGFGNGI
;
A
#
# COMPACT_ATOMS: atom_id res chain seq x y z
N MET A 1 9.84 4.70 7.20
CA MET A 1 9.58 3.56 8.09
C MET A 1 10.90 3.11 8.68
N TYR A 2 10.96 3.00 10.00
CA TYR A 2 12.17 2.63 10.74
C TYR A 2 11.93 1.33 11.51
N ASP A 3 12.98 0.54 11.65
CA ASP A 3 12.98 -0.59 12.57
C ASP A 3 12.92 -0.09 14.01
N ALA A 4 11.95 -0.56 14.78
CA ALA A 4 11.70 -0.05 16.13
C ALA A 4 12.80 -0.42 17.15
N THR A 5 13.64 -1.40 16.84
CA THR A 5 14.68 -1.89 17.76
C THR A 5 16.02 -1.22 17.48
N THR A 6 16.33 -1.02 16.19
CA THR A 6 17.65 -0.57 15.72
C THR A 6 17.65 0.86 15.22
N ASP A 7 16.48 1.50 15.08
CA ASP A 7 16.29 2.84 14.51
C ASP A 7 16.86 2.98 13.08
N LYS A 8 17.03 1.86 12.39
CA LYS A 8 17.47 1.85 11.00
C LYS A 8 16.30 2.15 10.07
N LEU A 9 16.54 3.01 9.09
CA LEU A 9 15.59 3.25 8.02
C LEU A 9 15.40 1.94 7.23
N ILE A 10 14.15 1.53 7.01
CA ILE A 10 13.81 0.37 6.18
C ILE A 10 13.31 0.84 4.82
N TYR A 11 12.30 1.71 4.83
CA TYR A 11 11.70 2.24 3.61
C TYR A 11 11.37 3.73 3.72
N TYR A 12 11.54 4.43 2.61
CA TYR A 12 11.07 5.79 2.38
C TYR A 12 9.91 5.77 1.38
N ILE A 13 8.80 6.41 1.72
CA ILE A 13 7.61 6.49 0.86
C ILE A 13 7.49 7.91 0.33
N LYS A 14 7.35 8.05 -0.98
CA LYS A 14 7.15 9.33 -1.65
C LYS A 14 5.84 9.34 -2.41
N GLU A 15 4.96 10.28 -2.08
CA GLU A 15 3.77 10.54 -2.89
C GLU A 15 4.14 11.40 -4.11
N ASN A 16 3.77 10.93 -5.30
CA ASN A 16 3.86 11.70 -6.54
C ASN A 16 2.45 12.09 -6.97
N VAL A 17 2.07 13.34 -6.70
CA VAL A 17 0.81 13.91 -7.14
C VAL A 17 1.01 14.54 -8.52
N LYS A 18 0.53 13.87 -9.58
CA LYS A 18 0.43 14.49 -10.91
C LYS A 18 -0.94 15.15 -11.05
N TRP A 19 -0.97 16.26 -11.79
CA TRP A 19 -2.07 17.24 -11.90
C TRP A 19 -3.40 16.72 -12.49
N SER A 20 -3.64 15.40 -12.56
CA SER A 20 -4.85 14.81 -13.10
C SER A 20 -5.13 13.43 -12.49
N LEU A 21 -5.97 13.41 -11.46
CA LEU A 21 -6.86 12.31 -11.05
C LEU A 21 -6.25 10.98 -10.56
N HIS A 22 -4.94 10.76 -10.65
CA HIS A 22 -4.31 9.53 -10.17
C HIS A 22 -3.15 9.82 -9.22
N ARG A 23 -3.25 9.31 -7.99
CA ARG A 23 -2.14 9.32 -7.02
C ARG A 23 -1.26 8.10 -7.26
N ALA A 24 0.05 8.33 -7.29
CA ALA A 24 1.04 7.27 -7.33
C ALA A 24 2.01 7.46 -6.16
N TYR A 25 2.43 6.37 -5.55
CA TYR A 25 3.40 6.36 -4.47
C TYR A 25 4.58 5.52 -4.90
N GLU A 26 5.78 5.97 -4.57
CA GLU A 26 7.03 5.24 -4.79
C GLU A 26 7.60 4.84 -3.43
N ILE A 27 7.97 3.56 -3.30
CA ILE A 27 8.67 3.04 -2.12
C ILE A 27 10.14 2.89 -2.49
N PHE A 28 11.01 3.46 -1.67
CA PHE A 28 12.46 3.37 -1.81
C PHE A 28 13.07 2.66 -0.60
N ASP A 29 14.16 1.93 -0.79
CA ASP A 29 14.94 1.34 0.30
C ASP A 29 15.82 2.39 1.02
N ASP A 30 16.63 1.92 1.98
CA ASP A 30 17.55 2.74 2.75
C ASP A 30 18.69 3.35 1.89
N GLN A 31 18.97 2.75 0.74
CA GLN A 31 19.93 3.22 -0.27
C GLN A 31 19.30 4.13 -1.33
N LYS A 32 18.03 4.51 -1.16
CA LYS A 32 17.24 5.33 -2.09
C LYS A 32 17.04 4.68 -3.46
N GLN A 33 17.15 3.36 -3.56
CA GLN A 33 16.76 2.63 -4.76
C GLN A 33 15.24 2.44 -4.75
N LEU A 34 14.62 2.60 -5.91
CA LEU A 34 13.19 2.33 -6.05
C LEU A 34 12.96 0.83 -5.83
N VAL A 35 11.96 0.49 -5.01
CA VAL A 35 11.57 -0.90 -4.70
C VAL A 35 10.28 -1.24 -5.41
N CYS A 36 9.29 -0.35 -5.37
CA CYS A 36 8.05 -0.53 -6.11
C CYS A 36 7.30 0.79 -6.29
N THR A 37 6.33 0.78 -7.21
CA THR A 37 5.37 1.85 -7.41
C THR A 37 3.96 1.35 -7.12
N VAL A 38 3.21 2.09 -6.31
CA VAL A 38 1.81 1.82 -5.98
C VAL A 38 0.94 2.88 -6.66
N LYS A 39 0.09 2.48 -7.61
CA LYS A 39 -0.73 3.38 -8.43
C LYS A 39 -2.22 3.16 -8.11
N SER A 40 -2.95 4.24 -7.82
CA SER A 40 -4.41 4.17 -7.73
C SER A 40 -5.03 4.27 -9.13
N THR A 41 -5.60 3.17 -9.62
CA THR A 41 -6.26 3.11 -10.93
C THR A 41 -7.74 3.50 -10.90
N SER A 42 -8.35 3.60 -9.71
CA SER A 42 -9.72 4.08 -9.55
C SER A 42 -9.94 4.84 -8.25
N LEU A 43 -10.34 6.11 -8.35
CA LEU A 43 -10.68 6.96 -7.19
C LEU A 43 -11.97 6.50 -6.48
N LEU A 44 -12.90 5.87 -7.20
CA LEU A 44 -14.21 5.46 -6.68
C LEU A 44 -14.22 4.05 -6.09
N LYS A 45 -13.39 3.15 -6.62
CA LYS A 45 -13.35 1.74 -6.20
C LYS A 45 -12.11 1.38 -5.40
N ALA A 46 -11.28 2.38 -5.05
CA ALA A 46 -10.02 2.20 -4.34
C ALA A 46 -9.16 1.08 -4.92
N LYS A 47 -9.06 0.99 -6.24
CA LYS A 47 -8.24 -0.04 -6.91
C LYS A 47 -6.80 0.42 -6.96
N PHE A 48 -5.89 -0.46 -6.57
CA PHE A 48 -4.45 -0.23 -6.60
C PHE A 48 -3.75 -1.30 -7.42
N ASP A 49 -2.83 -0.84 -8.25
CA ASP A 49 -1.87 -1.68 -8.95
C ASP A 49 -0.49 -1.43 -8.34
N ILE A 50 0.22 -2.51 -8.04
CA ILE A 50 1.57 -2.45 -7.49
C ILE A 50 2.51 -3.04 -8.52
N GLU A 51 3.59 -2.33 -8.81
CA GLU A 51 4.61 -2.71 -9.79
C GLU A 51 5.97 -2.71 -9.10
N MET A 52 6.61 -3.87 -9.01
CA MET A 52 7.92 -4.04 -8.41
C MET A 52 9.03 -3.48 -9.32
N ASN A 53 10.04 -2.86 -8.72
CA ASN A 53 11.23 -2.44 -9.44
C ASN A 53 12.22 -3.61 -9.50
N GLY A 54 12.19 -4.33 -10.61
CA GLY A 54 12.96 -5.54 -10.83
C GLY A 54 12.29 -6.40 -11.89
N LEU A 55 13.03 -7.34 -12.46
CA LEU A 55 12.49 -8.31 -13.41
C LEU A 55 12.31 -9.66 -12.70
N ASP A 56 11.19 -10.32 -12.97
CA ASP A 56 10.93 -11.69 -12.58
C ASP A 56 11.79 -12.67 -13.40
N SER A 57 11.60 -13.97 -13.14
CA SER A 57 12.29 -15.04 -13.89
C SER A 57 12.04 -15.03 -15.40
N ASN A 58 11.00 -14.33 -15.87
CA ASN A 58 10.62 -14.21 -17.27
C ASN A 58 11.11 -12.91 -17.92
N GLY A 59 11.78 -12.04 -17.17
CA GLY A 59 12.23 -10.74 -17.66
C GLY A 59 11.16 -9.66 -17.64
N GLU A 60 10.06 -9.85 -16.91
CA GLU A 60 8.94 -8.90 -16.80
C GLU A 60 8.86 -8.30 -15.40
N ALA A 61 8.33 -7.08 -15.27
CA ALA A 61 8.12 -6.48 -13.96
C ALA A 61 7.02 -7.23 -13.19
N GLU A 62 7.33 -7.70 -11.99
CA GLU A 62 6.36 -8.37 -11.12
C GLU A 62 5.27 -7.38 -10.69
N LYS A 63 4.02 -7.79 -10.88
CA LYS A 63 2.84 -6.97 -10.64
C LYS A 63 1.93 -7.64 -9.64
N TYR A 64 1.36 -6.83 -8.76
CA TYR A 64 0.35 -7.28 -7.82
C TYR A 64 -0.92 -6.48 -7.97
N GLU A 65 -2.03 -7.19 -7.84
CA GLU A 65 -3.37 -6.60 -7.79
C GLU A 65 -3.84 -6.60 -6.34
N VAL A 66 -4.35 -5.46 -5.89
CA VAL A 66 -5.04 -5.40 -4.60
C VAL A 66 -6.54 -5.55 -4.82
N LYS A 67 -7.19 -6.49 -4.12
CA LYS A 67 -8.64 -6.74 -4.18
C LYS A 67 -9.27 -6.66 -2.79
N GLY A 68 -10.51 -6.19 -2.71
CA GLY A 68 -11.30 -6.20 -1.46
C GLY A 68 -12.00 -4.89 -1.14
N ASN A 69 -12.37 -4.72 0.12
CA ASN A 69 -12.96 -3.49 0.64
C ASN A 69 -11.90 -2.65 1.36
N PHE A 70 -11.26 -1.78 0.59
CA PHE A 70 -10.22 -0.87 1.06
C PHE A 70 -10.71 0.07 2.16
N SER A 71 -11.93 0.61 2.05
CA SER A 71 -12.47 1.55 3.04
C SER A 71 -12.65 0.92 4.43
N ALA A 72 -12.87 -0.39 4.48
CA ALA A 72 -12.91 -1.18 5.70
C ALA A 72 -11.53 -1.73 6.09
N LEU A 73 -10.48 -1.42 5.32
CA LEU A 73 -9.14 -1.98 5.45
C LEU A 73 -9.17 -3.51 5.53
N HIS A 74 -9.99 -4.08 4.64
CA HIS A 74 -10.14 -5.51 4.45
C HIS A 74 -9.85 -5.82 2.98
N PHE A 75 -8.61 -6.18 2.69
CA PHE A 75 -8.16 -6.45 1.32
C PHE A 75 -7.09 -7.53 1.28
N GLU A 76 -6.92 -8.11 0.10
CA GLU A 76 -5.93 -9.12 -0.24
C GLU A 76 -5.02 -8.58 -1.36
N LEU A 77 -3.75 -8.96 -1.29
CA LEU A 77 -2.75 -8.72 -2.31
C LEU A 77 -2.55 -10.01 -3.09
N LEU A 78 -2.68 -9.93 -4.41
CA LEU A 78 -2.65 -11.07 -5.31
C LEU A 78 -1.49 -10.96 -6.30
N ASN A 79 -0.70 -12.02 -6.44
CA ASN A 79 0.19 -12.24 -7.58
C ASN A 79 -0.43 -13.30 -8.49
N ASP A 80 -0.82 -12.96 -9.72
CA ASP A 80 -1.44 -13.91 -10.66
C ASP A 80 -2.55 -14.78 -10.03
N LYS A 81 -3.37 -14.16 -9.17
CA LYS A 81 -4.48 -14.75 -8.37
C LYS A 81 -4.06 -15.55 -7.13
N LEU A 82 -2.77 -15.77 -6.89
CA LEU A 82 -2.27 -16.30 -5.63
C LEU A 82 -2.29 -15.20 -4.56
N GLN A 83 -2.96 -15.47 -3.43
CA GLN A 83 -2.94 -14.58 -2.29
C GLN A 83 -1.55 -14.59 -1.63
N ILE A 84 -0.87 -13.45 -1.67
CA ILE A 84 0.45 -13.27 -1.05
C ILE A 84 0.38 -12.46 0.25
N GLY A 85 -0.73 -11.76 0.48
CA GLY A 85 -1.01 -11.14 1.77
C GLY A 85 -2.47 -10.76 1.92
N LYS A 86 -2.93 -10.64 3.16
CA LYS A 86 -4.26 -10.20 3.54
C LYS A 86 -4.18 -9.22 4.71
N VAL A 87 -4.98 -8.17 4.63
CA VAL A 87 -5.15 -7.17 5.67
C VAL A 87 -6.56 -7.24 6.21
N GLU A 88 -6.69 -7.20 7.53
CA GLU A 88 -7.98 -7.08 8.21
C GLU A 88 -7.87 -6.11 9.39
N LYS A 89 -8.69 -5.07 9.37
CA LYS A 89 -8.83 -4.16 10.50
C LYS A 89 -9.67 -4.79 11.61
N LYS A 90 -9.13 -4.80 12.82
CA LYS A 90 -9.80 -5.25 14.04
C LYS A 90 -9.94 -4.08 15.00
N ILE A 91 -11.18 -3.77 15.37
CA ILE A 91 -11.46 -2.79 16.42
C ILE A 91 -11.39 -3.50 17.77
N VAL A 92 -10.61 -2.96 18.70
CA VAL A 92 -10.42 -3.47 20.06
C VAL A 92 -10.69 -2.36 21.07
N TRP A 93 -10.84 -2.68 22.35
CA TRP A 93 -11.24 -1.69 23.37
C TRP A 93 -10.22 -0.57 23.60
N TRP A 94 -8.96 -0.73 23.16
CA TRP A 94 -7.90 0.29 23.27
C TRP A 94 -7.60 1.00 21.94
N GLY A 95 -8.35 0.73 20.87
CA GLY A 95 -8.17 1.40 19.59
C GLY A 95 -8.33 0.49 18.37
N GLU A 96 -7.62 0.85 17.31
CA GLU A 96 -7.63 0.14 16.04
C GLU A 96 -6.37 -0.73 15.92
N ALA A 97 -6.54 -1.97 15.48
CA ALA A 97 -5.46 -2.89 15.19
C ALA A 97 -5.60 -3.41 13.76
N TYR A 98 -4.46 -3.76 13.15
CA TYR A 98 -4.39 -4.34 11.82
C TYR A 98 -3.80 -5.74 11.95
N ILE A 99 -4.50 -6.73 11.41
CA ILE A 99 -3.98 -8.08 11.26
C ILE A 99 -3.45 -8.20 9.84
N LEU A 100 -2.16 -8.50 9.73
CA LEU A 100 -1.48 -8.75 8.46
C LEU A 100 -1.16 -10.24 8.41
N ASP A 101 -1.78 -10.94 7.48
CA ASP A 101 -1.43 -12.32 7.13
C ASP A 101 -0.59 -12.26 5.86
N ILE A 102 0.65 -12.72 5.91
CA ILE A 102 1.65 -12.50 4.87
C ILE A 102 2.27 -13.85 4.53
N HIS A 103 2.27 -14.20 3.26
CA HIS A 103 2.89 -15.43 2.80
C HIS A 103 4.40 -15.39 3.09
N ASP A 104 4.98 -16.51 3.54
CA ASP A 104 6.39 -16.59 3.99
C ASP A 104 7.41 -16.11 2.95
N SER A 105 7.04 -16.16 1.67
CA SER A 105 7.90 -15.72 0.55
C SER A 105 7.89 -14.20 0.34
N PHE A 106 7.06 -13.44 1.06
CA PHE A 106 6.88 -12.01 0.84
C PHE A 106 7.44 -11.19 2.01
N ASN A 107 8.07 -10.06 1.71
CA ASN A 107 8.71 -9.23 2.73
C ASN A 107 7.65 -8.53 3.61
N PRO A 108 7.61 -8.81 4.93
CA PRO A 108 6.58 -8.25 5.82
C PRO A 108 6.65 -6.73 5.95
N ALA A 109 7.86 -6.17 5.96
CA ALA A 109 8.04 -4.72 6.08
C ALA A 109 7.58 -3.99 4.82
N LEU A 110 7.82 -4.59 3.65
CA LEU A 110 7.36 -4.04 2.37
C LEU A 110 5.83 -4.08 2.29
N PHE A 111 5.23 -5.22 2.65
CA PHE A 111 3.77 -5.33 2.73
C PHE A 111 3.17 -4.26 3.64
N THR A 112 3.75 -4.08 4.82
CA THR A 112 3.34 -3.04 5.78
C THR A 112 3.42 -1.64 5.17
N ALA A 113 4.48 -1.33 4.41
CA ALA A 113 4.61 -0.06 3.70
C ALA A 113 3.47 0.16 2.69
N MET A 114 3.07 -0.89 1.96
CA MET A 114 1.91 -0.83 1.06
C MET A 114 0.60 -0.57 1.82
N VAL A 115 0.41 -1.21 2.98
CA VAL A 115 -0.77 -0.96 3.84
C VAL A 115 -0.84 0.49 4.30
N VAL A 116 0.29 1.08 4.71
CA VAL A 116 0.38 2.50 5.11
C VAL A 116 -0.02 3.43 3.95
N ILE A 117 0.40 3.13 2.72
CA ILE A 117 0.01 3.90 1.53
C ILE A 117 -1.50 3.85 1.30
N ILE A 118 -2.08 2.65 1.37
CA ILE A 118 -3.52 2.44 1.16
C ILE A 118 -4.33 3.15 2.24
N ASP A 119 -3.94 3.04 3.51
CA ASP A 119 -4.58 3.72 4.64
C ASP A 119 -4.54 5.24 4.48
N SER A 120 -3.37 5.80 4.13
CA SER A 120 -3.19 7.23 3.84
C SER A 120 -4.09 7.71 2.71
N PHE A 121 -4.22 6.93 1.63
CA PHE A 121 -5.11 7.26 0.52
C PHE A 121 -6.59 7.33 0.95
N ILE A 122 -7.05 6.39 1.76
CA ILE A 122 -8.43 6.36 2.27
C ILE A 122 -8.69 7.53 3.22
N GLY A 123 -7.77 7.79 4.16
CA GLY A 123 -7.85 8.90 5.10
C GLY A 123 -7.88 10.26 4.39
N GLY A 124 -7.04 10.44 3.37
CA GLY A 124 -6.98 11.66 2.56
C GLY A 124 -8.25 11.96 1.77
N ASN A 125 -8.98 10.94 1.30
CA ASN A 125 -10.26 11.14 0.60
C ASN A 125 -11.38 11.60 1.54
N LYS A 126 -11.39 11.21 2.82
CA LYS A 126 -12.42 11.63 3.79
C LYS A 126 -12.45 13.15 4.04
N ASN A 127 -11.32 13.84 3.90
CA ASN A 127 -11.24 15.31 4.06
C ASN A 127 -11.69 16.11 2.83
N SER A 128 -12.01 15.46 1.70
CA SER A 128 -12.44 16.15 0.46
C SER A 128 -13.95 16.29 0.30
N GLY A 129 -14.75 15.88 1.30
CA GLY A 129 -16.20 15.92 1.24
C GLY A 129 -16.82 16.41 2.55
N PHE A 130 -16.74 17.71 2.82
CA PHE A 130 -17.73 18.56 3.51
C PHE A 130 -17.06 19.88 3.89
N GLY A 131 -17.21 20.87 3.02
CA GLY A 131 -16.62 22.19 3.19
C GLY A 131 -16.99 23.12 2.04
N ASN A 132 -18.29 23.32 1.84
CA ASN A 132 -18.85 24.52 1.18
C ASN A 132 -20.36 24.57 1.45
N GLY A 133 -20.69 25.34 2.47
CA GLY A 133 -22.04 25.83 2.77
C GLY A 133 -21.86 27.16 3.45
N ILE A 134 -22.08 28.21 2.66
CA ILE A 134 -22.04 29.64 3.00
C ILE A 134 -23.06 29.93 4.09
#